data_AF-A0A0F9JTQ1-F1
#
_entry.id   AF-A0A0F9JTQ1-F1
#
_cell.length_a   1.000
_cell.length_b   1.000
_cell.length_c   1.000
_cell.angle_alpha   90.00
_cell.angle_beta   90.00
_cell.angle_gamma   90.00
#
_symmetry.space_group_name_H-M   'P 1'
#
loop_
_entity.id
_entity.type
_entity.pdbx_description
1 polymer ?
#
loop_
_entity_poly.entity_id
_entity_poly.type
_entity_poly.pdbx_seq_one_letter_code
_entity_poly.pdbx_strand_id
1 'polypeptide(L)'
;MLVLWSGGCDSTLLLHDLAKNSSEYHPIRTISVIHPQIAAIKEQRAARKKVLRWMKKSGYHIFHQEIEVKHSGENIFCNEHEGAYAGNGISQYPIWMLSAVNYLQAEEDMYLGYIKGDDIWDCRYQIEESFRLLLHIMGKKGEIKFPLDRHSKPYVIQALKERGLYDLTWYCEDPDRKGKRCGVCHPCIKHDVSLYQIELVNKREKAKVKKKKARRKQ
;
A
#
# COMPACT_ATOMS: atom_id res chain seq x y z
N MET A 1 11.17 -4.37 12.58
CA MET A 1 10.34 -3.40 11.81
C MET A 1 9.09 -4.12 11.35
N LEU A 2 7.93 -3.46 11.47
CA LEU A 2 6.64 -4.01 11.06
C LEU A 2 6.06 -3.20 9.90
N VAL A 3 5.76 -3.84 8.77
CA VAL A 3 5.15 -3.19 7.61
C VAL A 3 3.66 -3.54 7.53
N LEU A 4 2.79 -2.53 7.47
CA LEU A 4 1.38 -2.76 7.14
C LEU A 4 1.26 -2.93 5.63
N TRP A 5 0.91 -4.13 5.21
CA TRP A 5 0.97 -4.52 3.81
C TRP A 5 -0.38 -5.01 3.32
N SER A 6 -1.01 -4.25 2.42
CA SER A 6 -2.29 -4.62 1.81
C SER A 6 -2.13 -5.55 0.60
N GLY A 7 -0.96 -5.59 -0.05
CA GLY A 7 -0.81 -6.16 -1.39
C GLY A 7 -1.12 -5.16 -2.52
N GLY A 8 -1.40 -3.90 -2.16
CA GLY A 8 -1.50 -2.77 -3.08
C GLY A 8 -0.17 -2.32 -3.65
N CYS A 9 -0.21 -1.46 -4.67
CA CYS A 9 1.01 -0.96 -5.33
C CYS A 9 1.95 -0.29 -4.32
N ASP A 10 1.43 0.64 -3.50
CA ASP A 10 2.26 1.51 -2.67
C ASP A 10 2.91 0.73 -1.52
N SER A 11 2.11 -0.07 -0.80
CA SER A 11 2.61 -0.94 0.27
C SER A 11 3.53 -2.06 -0.25
N THR A 12 3.36 -2.52 -1.49
CA THR A 12 4.28 -3.50 -2.11
C THR A 12 5.61 -2.88 -2.51
N LEU A 13 5.60 -1.64 -3.04
CA LEU A 13 6.85 -0.93 -3.34
C LEU A 13 7.65 -0.69 -2.06
N LEU A 14 6.98 -0.20 -1.02
CA LEU A 14 7.57 0.00 0.30
C LEU A 14 8.19 -1.30 0.82
N LEU A 15 7.44 -2.39 0.81
CA LEU A 15 7.94 -3.69 1.28
C LEU A 15 9.18 -4.12 0.50
N HIS A 16 9.16 -4.00 -0.83
CA HIS A 16 10.31 -4.32 -1.67
C HIS A 16 11.54 -3.48 -1.31
N ASP A 17 11.39 -2.17 -1.11
CA ASP A 17 12.52 -1.31 -0.77
C ASP A 17 13.12 -1.62 0.61
N LEU A 18 12.29 -1.94 1.60
CA LEU A 18 12.75 -2.38 2.91
C LEU A 18 13.40 -3.77 2.87
N ALA A 19 12.87 -4.68 2.04
CA ALA A 19 13.33 -6.06 1.93
C ALA A 19 14.74 -6.19 1.31
N LYS A 20 15.27 -5.16 0.65
CA LYS A 20 16.64 -5.15 0.12
C LYS A 20 17.71 -5.46 1.17
N ASN A 21 17.45 -5.12 2.43
CA ASN A 21 18.36 -5.37 3.55
C ASN A 21 17.90 -6.54 4.44
N SER A 22 16.92 -7.33 3.99
CA SER A 22 16.42 -8.48 4.75
C SER A 22 17.42 -9.64 4.74
N SER A 23 17.41 -10.41 5.82
CA SER A 23 18.19 -11.64 5.94
C SER A 23 17.39 -12.69 6.71
N GLU A 24 17.86 -13.93 6.72
CA GLU A 24 17.24 -15.00 7.50
C GLU A 24 17.16 -14.66 8.99
N TYR A 25 18.18 -14.01 9.54
CA TYR A 25 18.24 -13.57 10.94
C TYR A 25 17.46 -12.29 11.21
N HIS A 26 17.26 -11.46 10.17
CA HIS A 26 16.53 -10.20 10.25
C HIS A 26 15.48 -10.11 9.14
N PRO A 27 14.41 -10.92 9.20
CA PRO A 27 13.35 -10.88 8.21
C PRO A 27 12.52 -9.60 8.37
N ILE A 28 11.96 -9.09 7.27
CA ILE A 28 10.95 -8.03 7.37
C ILE A 28 9.65 -8.66 7.87
N ARG A 29 9.11 -8.12 8.98
CA ARG A 29 7.80 -8.54 9.48
C ARG A 29 6.72 -7.72 8.79
N THR A 30 5.70 -8.40 8.31
CA THR A 30 4.57 -7.78 7.62
C THR A 30 3.26 -8.26 8.20
N ILE A 31 2.27 -7.39 8.20
CA ILE A 31 0.91 -7.75 8.64
C ILE A 31 -0.12 -7.25 7.64
N SER A 32 -1.15 -8.07 7.43
CA SER A 32 -2.36 -7.70 6.70
C SER A 32 -3.58 -7.87 7.58
N VAL A 33 -4.55 -6.97 7.46
CA VAL A 33 -5.83 -7.10 8.14
C VAL A 33 -6.89 -7.56 7.14
N ILE A 34 -7.63 -8.58 7.52
CA ILE A 34 -8.83 -9.05 6.84
C ILE A 34 -9.99 -8.60 7.72
N HIS A 35 -10.74 -7.62 7.24
CA HIS A 35 -11.86 -7.05 7.96
C HIS A 35 -13.07 -6.93 7.04
N PRO A 36 -14.30 -7.21 7.49
CA PRO A 36 -15.48 -7.13 6.64
C PRO A 36 -15.71 -5.76 5.98
N GLN A 37 -15.19 -4.68 6.56
CA GLN A 37 -15.22 -3.31 6.00
C GLN A 37 -14.10 -3.02 4.98
N ILE A 38 -13.14 -3.93 4.79
CA ILE A 38 -12.09 -3.79 3.78
C ILE A 38 -12.55 -4.54 2.53
N ALA A 39 -12.71 -3.81 1.45
CA ALA A 39 -13.16 -4.37 0.19
C ALA A 39 -12.04 -5.15 -0.54
N ALA A 40 -12.41 -5.98 -1.52
CA ALA A 40 -11.49 -6.76 -2.35
C ALA A 40 -10.48 -7.66 -1.60
N ILE A 41 -10.86 -8.19 -0.42
CA ILE A 41 -9.96 -9.04 0.41
C ILE A 41 -9.41 -10.23 -0.38
N LYS A 42 -10.25 -10.89 -1.20
CA LYS A 42 -9.86 -12.11 -1.93
C LYS A 42 -8.75 -11.80 -2.93
N GLU A 43 -8.91 -10.71 -3.67
CA GLU A 43 -7.99 -10.23 -4.70
C GLU A 43 -6.69 -9.72 -4.06
N GLN A 44 -6.80 -8.94 -2.97
CA GLN A 44 -5.64 -8.49 -2.21
C GLN A 44 -4.82 -9.67 -1.65
N ARG A 45 -5.47 -10.70 -1.09
CA ARG A 45 -4.80 -11.92 -0.62
C ARG A 45 -4.13 -12.68 -1.76
N ALA A 46 -4.78 -12.75 -2.93
CA ALA A 46 -4.18 -13.36 -4.12
C ALA A 46 -2.93 -12.58 -4.59
N ALA A 47 -2.97 -11.25 -4.57
CA ALA A 47 -1.82 -10.40 -4.87
C ALA A 47 -0.67 -10.63 -3.88
N ARG A 48 -0.94 -10.62 -2.57
CA ARG A 48 0.07 -10.92 -1.54
C ARG A 48 0.73 -12.28 -1.77
N LYS A 49 -0.03 -13.33 -2.08
CA LYS A 49 0.53 -14.65 -2.42
C LYS A 49 1.42 -14.64 -3.66
N LYS A 50 1.11 -13.83 -4.68
CA LYS A 50 1.97 -13.66 -5.86
C LYS A 50 3.28 -12.95 -5.49
N VAL A 51 3.19 -11.85 -4.76
CA VAL A 51 4.34 -11.06 -4.31
C VAL A 51 5.24 -11.85 -3.37
N LEU A 52 4.71 -12.55 -2.36
CA LEU A 52 5.52 -13.37 -1.44
C LEU A 52 6.29 -14.47 -2.18
N ARG A 53 5.66 -15.13 -3.16
CA ARG A 53 6.33 -16.14 -3.99
C ARG A 53 7.45 -15.52 -4.81
N TRP A 54 7.22 -14.34 -5.39
CA TRP A 54 8.27 -13.61 -6.12
C TRP A 54 9.40 -13.20 -5.17
N MET A 55 9.09 -12.62 -4.00
CA MET A 55 10.09 -12.15 -3.04
C MET A 55 10.96 -13.29 -2.52
N LYS A 56 10.35 -14.44 -2.20
CA LYS A 56 11.09 -15.65 -1.80
C LYS A 56 12.04 -16.13 -2.90
N LYS A 57 11.60 -16.14 -4.16
CA LYS A 57 12.45 -16.51 -5.31
C LYS A 57 13.59 -15.52 -5.54
N SER A 58 13.39 -14.25 -5.20
CA SER A 58 14.39 -13.19 -5.29
C SER A 58 15.34 -13.13 -4.08
N GLY A 59 15.26 -14.08 -3.15
CA GLY A 59 16.15 -14.15 -1.98
C GLY A 59 15.77 -13.22 -0.82
N TYR A 60 14.60 -12.59 -0.84
CA TYR A 60 14.13 -11.77 0.26
C TYR A 60 13.52 -12.60 1.39
N HIS A 61 13.75 -12.17 2.63
CA HIS A 61 13.29 -12.84 3.83
C HIS A 61 12.16 -12.06 4.48
N ILE A 62 10.93 -12.56 4.30
CA ILE A 62 9.71 -11.91 4.78
C ILE A 62 8.96 -12.86 5.73
N PHE A 63 8.65 -12.38 6.93
CA PHE A 63 7.71 -13.03 7.83
C PHE A 63 6.34 -12.34 7.69
N HIS A 64 5.34 -13.08 7.22
CA HIS A 64 4.02 -12.53 6.92
C HIS A 64 2.93 -13.12 7.80
N GLN A 65 2.12 -12.24 8.40
CA GLN A 65 0.96 -12.59 9.21
C GLN A 65 -0.30 -11.95 8.62
N GLU A 66 -1.42 -12.67 8.59
CA GLU A 66 -2.74 -12.07 8.37
C GLU A 66 -3.55 -12.12 9.68
N ILE A 67 -4.20 -11.01 10.04
CA ILE A 67 -5.17 -10.92 11.13
C ILE A 67 -6.56 -10.99 10.51
N GLU A 68 -7.36 -11.98 10.91
CA GLU A 68 -8.75 -12.07 10.52
C GLU A 68 -9.67 -11.58 11.63
N VAL A 69 -10.35 -10.45 11.39
CA VAL A 69 -11.38 -9.92 12.28
C VAL A 69 -12.72 -10.47 11.85
N LYS A 70 -13.38 -11.20 12.74
CA LYS A 70 -14.72 -11.75 12.52
C LYS A 70 -15.72 -10.98 13.38
N HIS A 71 -16.85 -10.63 12.80
CA HIS A 71 -17.97 -10.04 13.52
C HIS A 71 -19.13 -11.04 13.52
N SER A 72 -19.73 -11.29 14.68
CA SER A 72 -20.88 -12.21 14.84
C SER A 72 -22.23 -11.50 14.95
N GLY A 73 -22.25 -10.16 14.96
CA GLY A 73 -23.47 -9.35 15.04
C GLY A 73 -24.10 -9.06 13.68
N GLU A 74 -25.35 -8.58 13.71
CA GLU A 74 -26.03 -7.97 12.57
C GLU A 74 -25.12 -6.91 11.94
N ASN A 75 -25.19 -6.76 10.62
CA ASN A 75 -24.39 -5.85 9.82
C ASN A 75 -24.42 -4.40 10.36
N ILE A 76 -23.56 -4.05 11.33
CA ILE A 76 -23.27 -2.67 11.74
C ILE A 76 -22.34 -2.02 10.69
N PHE A 77 -22.60 -2.30 9.42
CA PHE A 77 -22.08 -1.47 8.37
C PHE A 77 -22.95 -0.23 8.38
N CYS A 78 -22.32 0.95 8.44
CA CYS A 78 -23.00 2.13 7.97
C CYS A 78 -23.52 1.76 6.57
N ASN A 79 -24.84 1.75 6.39
CA ASN A 79 -25.49 1.33 5.15
C ASN A 79 -24.77 1.98 3.96
N GLU A 80 -24.80 1.33 2.80
CA GLU A 80 -24.09 1.73 1.56
C GLU A 80 -24.34 3.18 1.09
N HIS A 81 -25.22 3.92 1.78
CA HIS A 81 -25.52 5.33 1.57
C HIS A 81 -25.05 6.28 2.69
N GLU A 82 -24.53 5.79 3.82
CA GLU A 82 -24.24 6.61 5.00
C GLU A 82 -22.85 6.45 5.64
N GLY A 83 -22.00 5.46 5.27
CA GLY A 83 -20.68 5.43 5.94
C GLY A 83 -19.56 4.56 5.42
N ALA A 84 -19.46 4.35 4.11
CA ALA A 84 -18.18 3.95 3.52
C ALA A 84 -18.07 4.47 2.07
N TYR A 85 -17.69 5.75 1.95
CA TYR A 85 -17.35 6.53 0.74
C TYR A 85 -18.54 7.12 -0.04
N ALA A 86 -18.68 8.45 -0.24
CA ALA A 86 -17.69 9.54 -0.31
C ALA A 86 -17.83 10.60 0.82
N GLY A 87 -16.75 10.87 1.57
CA GLY A 87 -16.66 12.06 2.44
C GLY A 87 -16.38 11.84 3.93
N ASN A 88 -16.49 10.60 4.46
CA ASN A 88 -16.49 10.35 5.91
C ASN A 88 -15.12 9.91 6.50
N GLY A 89 -14.01 10.53 6.06
CA GLY A 89 -12.68 10.37 6.67
C GLY A 89 -11.93 9.05 6.36
N ILE A 90 -10.90 8.75 7.16
CA ILE A 90 -9.94 7.65 6.92
C ILE A 90 -10.33 6.42 7.74
N SER A 91 -11.48 5.84 7.43
CA SER A 91 -12.09 4.75 8.23
C SER A 91 -11.26 3.47 8.29
N GLN A 92 -10.44 3.19 7.28
CA GLN A 92 -9.56 2.01 7.29
C GLN A 92 -8.40 2.17 8.28
N TYR A 93 -7.91 3.39 8.52
CA TYR A 93 -6.71 3.60 9.35
C TYR A 93 -6.88 3.06 10.78
N PRO A 94 -7.98 3.35 11.52
CA PRO A 94 -8.17 2.79 12.85
C PRO A 94 -8.18 1.26 12.88
N ILE A 95 -8.79 0.61 11.88
CA ILE A 95 -8.81 -0.85 11.74
C ILE A 95 -7.37 -1.40 11.65
N TRP A 96 -6.57 -0.83 10.75
CA TRP A 96 -5.18 -1.21 10.55
C TRP A 96 -4.33 -0.93 11.79
N MET A 97 -4.46 0.26 12.36
CA MET A 97 -3.66 0.72 13.50
C MET A 97 -3.91 -0.13 14.75
N LEU A 98 -5.16 -0.24 15.17
CA LEU A 98 -5.54 -1.00 16.38
C LEU A 98 -5.19 -2.48 16.25
N SER A 99 -5.30 -3.03 15.04
CA SER A 99 -4.88 -4.41 14.78
C SER A 99 -3.36 -4.56 14.88
N ALA A 100 -2.59 -3.63 14.30
CA ALA A 100 -1.15 -3.77 14.17
C ALA A 100 -0.35 -3.51 15.46
N VAL A 101 -0.78 -2.56 16.31
CA VAL A 101 -0.04 -2.21 17.54
C VAL A 101 0.13 -3.39 18.49
N ASN A 102 -0.84 -4.33 18.47
CA ASN A 102 -0.78 -5.59 19.21
C ASN A 102 0.40 -6.48 18.81
N TYR A 103 0.86 -6.38 17.57
CA TYR A 103 1.89 -7.24 16.99
C TYR A 103 3.28 -6.58 16.94
N LEU A 104 3.41 -5.31 17.34
CA LEU A 104 4.72 -4.67 17.48
C LEU A 104 5.54 -5.34 18.59
N GLN A 105 6.84 -5.47 18.37
CA GLN A 105 7.80 -5.80 19.43
C GLN A 105 7.98 -4.61 20.41
N ALA A 106 8.73 -4.84 21.50
CA ALA A 106 8.91 -3.84 22.55
C ALA A 106 9.51 -2.53 22.03
N GLU A 107 10.48 -2.62 21.11
CA GLU A 107 11.09 -1.48 20.44
C GLU A 107 11.09 -1.71 18.93
N GLU A 108 10.05 -1.23 18.24
CA GLU A 108 9.86 -1.50 16.81
C GLU A 108 9.11 -0.38 16.10
N ASP A 109 9.68 0.11 15.00
CA ASP A 109 9.02 1.05 14.10
C ASP A 109 7.97 0.37 13.21
N MET A 110 6.88 1.10 12.95
CA MET A 110 5.81 0.70 12.06
C MET A 110 5.85 1.48 10.74
N TYR A 111 5.80 0.77 9.61
CA TYR A 111 5.96 1.36 8.28
C TYR A 111 4.64 1.32 7.50
N LEU A 112 4.26 2.45 6.92
CA LEU A 112 3.03 2.63 6.16
C LEU A 112 3.32 3.08 4.72
N GLY A 113 2.62 2.47 3.76
CA GLY A 113 2.81 2.69 2.33
C GLY A 113 2.09 3.91 1.77
N TYR A 114 1.85 4.97 2.54
CA TYR A 114 1.19 6.17 2.05
C TYR A 114 2.11 7.02 1.18
N ILE A 115 1.55 7.62 0.14
CA ILE A 115 2.26 8.36 -0.91
C ILE A 115 1.78 9.80 -0.98
N LYS A 116 2.50 10.67 -1.71
CA LYS A 116 2.11 12.06 -1.92
C LYS A 116 0.69 12.17 -2.48
N GLY A 117 -0.15 12.97 -1.80
CA GLY A 117 -1.53 13.24 -2.20
C GLY A 117 -2.53 12.16 -1.78
N ASP A 118 -2.23 11.41 -0.72
CA ASP A 118 -3.23 10.64 0.01
C ASP A 118 -3.83 11.48 1.15
N ASP A 119 -5.09 11.25 1.47
CA ASP A 119 -5.85 12.05 2.45
C ASP A 119 -5.28 11.96 3.87
N ILE A 120 -4.42 10.98 4.14
CA ILE A 120 -3.76 10.82 5.44
C ILE A 120 -2.94 12.04 5.85
N TRP A 121 -2.40 12.80 4.89
CA TRP A 121 -1.51 13.91 5.20
C TRP A 121 -2.21 15.03 5.96
N ASP A 122 -3.52 15.18 5.76
CA ASP A 122 -4.33 16.20 6.44
C ASP A 122 -4.54 15.88 7.94
N CYS A 123 -4.27 14.64 8.36
CA CYS A 123 -4.42 14.18 9.75
C CYS A 123 -3.17 13.49 10.30
N ARG A 124 -2.01 13.67 9.66
CA ARG A 124 -0.75 12.99 10.01
C ARG A 124 -0.40 13.16 11.49
N TYR A 125 -0.55 14.37 12.02
CA TYR A 125 -0.24 14.67 13.42
C TYR A 125 -1.11 13.86 14.38
N GLN A 126 -2.43 13.81 14.15
CA GLN A 126 -3.37 13.04 14.96
C GLN A 126 -3.07 11.55 14.90
N ILE A 127 -2.64 11.07 13.73
CA ILE A 127 -2.22 9.68 13.51
C ILE A 127 -0.96 9.34 14.30
N GLU A 128 0.10 10.13 14.18
CA GLU A 128 1.36 9.91 14.91
C GLU A 128 1.13 10.00 16.44
N GLU A 129 0.31 10.97 16.89
CA GLU A 129 -0.03 11.13 18.29
C GLU A 129 -0.86 9.96 18.84
N SER A 130 -1.88 9.50 18.08
CA SER A 130 -2.68 8.33 18.47
C SER A 130 -1.81 7.08 18.64
N PHE A 131 -0.83 6.88 17.76
CA PHE A 131 0.11 5.77 17.85
C PHE A 131 1.02 5.87 19.06
N ARG A 132 1.58 7.06 19.31
CA ARG A 132 2.43 7.32 20.47
C ARG A 132 1.71 7.00 21.79
N LEU A 133 0.45 7.40 21.91
CA LEU A 133 -0.38 7.11 23.09
C LEU A 133 -0.67 5.61 23.23
N LEU A 134 -1.00 4.92 22.14
CA LEU A 134 -1.20 3.47 22.14
C LEU A 134 0.07 2.72 22.58
N LEU A 135 1.24 3.09 22.04
CA LEU A 135 2.51 2.49 22.45
C LEU A 135 2.81 2.74 23.92
N HIS A 136 2.55 3.95 24.43
CA HIS A 136 2.74 4.29 25.83
C HIS A 136 1.90 3.41 26.77
N ILE A 137 0.61 3.24 26.46
CA ILE A 137 -0.30 2.37 27.23
C ILE A 137 0.20 0.92 27.24
N MET A 138 0.74 0.46 26.12
CA MET A 138 1.23 -0.91 25.96
C MET A 138 2.65 -1.14 26.49
N GLY A 139 3.33 -0.10 27.01
CA GLY A 139 4.72 -0.19 27.44
C GLY A 139 5.70 -0.47 26.29
N LYS A 140 5.38 -0.03 25.07
CA LYS A 140 6.20 -0.20 23.85
C LYS A 140 6.82 1.13 23.40
N LYS A 141 7.83 1.06 22.53
CA LYS A 141 8.47 2.21 21.88
C LYS A 141 8.59 1.97 20.37
N GLY A 142 8.58 3.05 19.62
CA GLY A 142 8.70 3.04 18.16
C GLY A 142 8.02 4.25 17.54
N GLU A 143 8.21 4.43 16.24
CA GLU A 143 7.62 5.52 15.47
C GLU A 143 6.88 4.98 14.23
N ILE A 144 5.93 5.77 13.73
CA ILE A 144 5.39 5.54 12.39
C ILE A 144 6.36 6.13 11.37
N LYS A 145 6.67 5.36 10.33
CA LYS A 145 7.50 5.78 9.21
C LYS A 145 6.69 5.78 7.92
N PHE A 146 6.87 6.84 7.11
CA PHE A 146 6.25 7.00 5.80
C PHE A 146 7.29 7.19 4.68
N PRO A 147 8.05 6.17 4.28
CA PRO A 147 9.14 6.35 3.32
C PRO A 147 8.73 6.83 1.93
N LEU A 148 7.45 6.73 1.58
CA LEU A 148 6.91 7.09 0.27
C LEU A 148 6.19 8.46 0.25
N ASP A 149 6.21 9.23 1.34
CA ASP A 149 5.46 10.50 1.50
C ASP A 149 5.70 11.55 0.40
N ARG A 150 6.91 11.58 -0.17
CA ARG A 150 7.30 12.50 -1.26
C ARG A 150 7.09 11.93 -2.66
N HIS A 151 6.72 10.66 -2.78
CA HIS A 151 6.61 9.95 -4.05
C HIS A 151 5.18 10.02 -4.59
N SER A 152 5.04 10.25 -5.90
CA SER A 152 3.73 10.29 -6.56
C SER A 152 3.27 8.90 -7.02
N LYS A 153 1.98 8.74 -7.29
CA LYS A 153 1.45 7.48 -7.84
C LYS A 153 2.11 7.06 -9.17
N PRO A 154 2.37 7.95 -10.15
CA PRO A 154 3.16 7.63 -11.34
C PRO A 154 4.56 7.08 -11.02
N TYR A 155 5.25 7.67 -10.03
CA TYR A 155 6.55 7.16 -9.60
C TYR A 155 6.43 5.72 -9.09
N VAL A 156 5.44 5.46 -8.21
CA VAL A 156 5.27 4.12 -7.63
C VAL A 156 5.01 3.07 -8.71
N ILE A 157 4.10 3.37 -9.65
CA ILE A 157 3.79 2.47 -10.76
C ILE A 157 5.02 2.22 -11.62
N GLN A 158 5.77 3.26 -11.97
CA GLN A 158 6.97 3.15 -12.79
C GLN A 158 8.04 2.30 -12.08
N ALA A 159 8.29 2.56 -10.79
CA ALA A 159 9.24 1.79 -10.00
C ALA A 159 8.85 0.31 -9.88
N LEU A 160 7.56 0.00 -9.70
CA LEU A 160 7.08 -1.38 -9.70
C LEU A 160 7.26 -2.08 -11.05
N LYS A 161 7.06 -1.37 -12.17
CA LYS A 161 7.28 -1.91 -13.52
C LYS A 161 8.75 -2.25 -13.74
N GLU A 162 9.65 -1.33 -13.37
CA GLU A 162 11.10 -1.53 -13.47
C GLU A 162 11.61 -2.71 -12.63
N ARG A 163 10.92 -3.01 -11.53
CA ARG A 163 11.24 -4.12 -10.61
C ARG A 163 10.52 -5.42 -10.92
N GLY A 164 9.68 -5.46 -11.97
CA GLY A 164 8.89 -6.66 -12.32
C GLY A 164 7.82 -7.06 -11.30
N LEU A 165 7.36 -6.10 -10.48
CA LEU A 165 6.36 -6.32 -9.42
C LEU A 165 4.96 -5.84 -9.80
N TYR A 166 4.84 -4.96 -10.78
CA TYR A 166 3.58 -4.26 -11.10
C TYR A 166 2.39 -5.21 -11.28
N ASP A 167 2.54 -6.25 -12.11
CA ASP A 167 1.48 -7.22 -12.43
C ASP A 167 1.15 -8.20 -11.28
N LEU A 168 1.91 -8.15 -10.18
CA LEU A 168 1.67 -8.95 -8.98
C LEU A 168 0.77 -8.24 -7.96
N THR A 169 0.55 -6.94 -8.12
CA THR A 169 -0.18 -6.08 -7.17
C THR A 169 -1.67 -5.98 -7.49
N TRP A 170 -2.45 -5.51 -6.52
CA TRP A 170 -3.89 -5.27 -6.67
C TRP A 170 -4.30 -3.90 -6.14
N TYR A 171 -5.06 -3.12 -6.90
CA TYR A 171 -5.39 -1.72 -6.55
C TYR A 171 -6.89 -1.38 -6.64
N CYS A 172 -7.75 -2.32 -7.05
CA CYS A 172 -9.18 -2.06 -7.16
C CYS A 172 -9.89 -2.38 -5.85
N GLU A 173 -10.73 -1.47 -5.36
CA GLU A 173 -11.50 -1.69 -4.13
C GLU A 173 -12.84 -2.37 -4.39
N ASP A 174 -13.39 -2.25 -5.60
CA ASP A 174 -14.71 -2.80 -5.94
C ASP A 174 -14.61 -3.71 -7.17
N PRO A 175 -14.01 -4.90 -7.09
CA PRO A 175 -13.94 -5.81 -8.21
C PRO A 175 -15.32 -6.29 -8.67
N ASP A 176 -15.44 -6.59 -9.96
CA ASP A 176 -16.64 -7.28 -10.46
C ASP A 176 -16.79 -8.69 -9.84
N ARG A 177 -17.93 -9.33 -10.09
CA ARG A 177 -18.21 -10.70 -9.59
C ARG A 177 -17.19 -11.76 -10.05
N LYS A 178 -16.35 -11.45 -11.04
CA LYS A 178 -15.29 -12.32 -11.59
C LYS A 178 -13.91 -11.96 -11.03
N GLY A 179 -13.82 -11.05 -10.06
CA GLY A 179 -12.55 -10.60 -9.47
C GLY A 179 -11.73 -9.72 -10.41
N LYS A 180 -12.35 -9.08 -11.40
CA LYS A 180 -11.69 -8.12 -12.30
C LYS A 180 -11.85 -6.70 -11.78
N ARG A 181 -10.87 -5.84 -12.06
CA ARG A 181 -10.94 -4.41 -11.75
C ARG A 181 -12.20 -3.78 -12.36
N CYS A 182 -12.92 -2.95 -11.60
CA CYS A 182 -14.11 -2.26 -12.13
C CYS A 182 -13.79 -1.10 -13.06
N GLY A 183 -12.62 -0.46 -12.91
CA GLY A 183 -12.22 0.70 -13.71
C GLY A 183 -12.88 2.02 -13.31
N VAL A 184 -13.84 2.00 -12.37
CA VAL A 184 -14.65 3.18 -12.00
C VAL A 184 -14.48 3.62 -10.54
N CYS A 185 -13.96 2.76 -9.65
CA CYS A 185 -13.69 3.18 -8.28
C CYS A 185 -12.55 4.20 -8.22
N HIS A 186 -12.49 5.01 -7.15
CA HIS A 186 -11.50 6.08 -7.02
C HIS A 186 -10.04 5.59 -7.21
N PRO A 187 -9.59 4.49 -6.57
CA PRO A 187 -8.28 3.92 -6.85
C PRO A 187 -8.03 3.51 -8.31
N CYS A 188 -9.04 2.97 -9.01
CA CYS A 188 -8.90 2.60 -10.42
C CYS A 188 -8.71 3.84 -11.30
N ILE A 189 -9.51 4.88 -11.09
CA ILE A 189 -9.39 6.15 -11.82
C ILE A 189 -8.02 6.78 -11.57
N LYS A 190 -7.59 6.92 -10.31
CA LYS A 190 -6.27 7.48 -9.93
C LYS A 190 -5.13 6.68 -10.58
N HIS A 191 -5.27 5.36 -10.66
CA HIS A 191 -4.29 4.48 -11.28
C HIS A 191 -4.22 4.62 -12.80
N ASP A 192 -5.36 4.65 -13.49
CA ASP A 192 -5.42 4.81 -14.95
C ASP A 192 -4.92 6.20 -15.39
N VAL A 193 -5.26 7.27 -14.64
CA VAL A 193 -4.68 8.61 -14.85
C VAL A 193 -3.17 8.58 -14.68
N SER A 194 -2.65 7.87 -13.67
CA SER A 194 -1.21 7.75 -13.45
C SER A 194 -0.50 7.00 -14.58
N LEU A 195 -1.13 5.96 -15.14
CA LEU A 195 -0.63 5.25 -16.32
C LEU A 195 -0.54 6.17 -17.54
N TYR A 196 -1.58 6.97 -17.77
CA TYR A 196 -1.59 7.95 -18.85
C TYR A 196 -0.49 9.01 -18.69
N GLN A 197 -0.27 9.51 -17.46
CA GLN A 197 0.81 10.45 -17.16
C GLN A 197 2.19 9.86 -17.49
N ILE A 198 2.45 8.60 -17.11
CA ILE A 198 3.70 7.89 -17.46
C ILE A 198 3.88 7.82 -18.98
N GLU A 199 2.82 7.48 -19.72
CA GLU A 199 2.87 7.41 -21.17
C GLU A 199 3.22 8.76 -21.81
N LEU A 200 2.62 9.85 -21.33
CA LEU A 200 2.91 11.20 -21.82
C LEU A 200 4.37 11.62 -21.57
N VAL A 201 4.91 11.33 -20.38
CA VAL A 201 6.32 11.60 -20.05
C VAL A 201 7.23 10.82 -21.00
N ASN A 202 6.98 9.52 -21.18
CA ASN A 202 7.76 8.66 -22.08
C ASN A 202 7.72 9.15 -23.54
N LYS A 203 6.56 9.60 -24.04
CA LYS A 203 6.43 10.19 -25.38
C LYS A 203 7.25 11.46 -25.52
N ARG A 204 7.20 12.36 -24.51
CA ARG A 204 7.98 13.61 -24.50
C ARG A 204 9.49 13.35 -24.49
N GLU A 205 9.95 12.38 -23.71
CA GLU A 205 11.38 12.01 -23.65
C GLU A 205 11.87 11.43 -24.98
N LYS A 206 11.10 10.51 -25.58
CA LYS A 206 11.40 9.97 -26.92
C LYS A 206 11.48 11.08 -27.97
N ALA A 207 10.56 12.05 -27.92
CA ALA A 207 10.58 13.21 -28.82
C ALA A 207 11.84 14.09 -28.63
N LYS A 208 12.24 14.36 -27.39
CA LYS A 208 13.48 15.10 -27.06
C LYS A 208 14.73 14.38 -27.60
N VAL A 209 14.82 13.06 -27.43
CA VAL A 209 15.95 12.26 -27.96
C VAL A 209 16.00 12.31 -29.49
N LYS A 210 14.86 12.17 -30.18
CA LYS A 210 14.77 12.29 -31.64
C LYS A 210 15.26 13.68 -32.12
N LYS A 211 14.80 14.76 -31.49
CA LYS A 211 15.23 16.13 -31.82
C LYS A 211 16.74 16.35 -31.61
N LYS A 212 17.32 15.79 -30.54
CA LYS A 212 18.77 15.87 -30.28
C LYS A 212 19.58 15.10 -31.34
N LYS A 213 19.10 13.94 -31.79
CA LYS A 213 19.74 13.16 -32.87
C LYS A 213 19.67 13.88 -34.22
N ALA A 214 18.56 14.53 -34.54
CA ALA A 214 18.41 15.29 -35.78
C ALA A 214 19.38 16.49 -35.86
N ARG A 215 19.56 17.23 -34.75
CA ARG A 215 20.50 18.36 -34.67
C ARG A 215 21.97 17.99 -34.78
N ARG A 216 22.35 16.73 -34.51
CA ARG A 216 23.74 16.25 -34.65
C ARG A 216 24.10 15.82 -36.07
N LYS A 217 23.12 15.74 -36.97
CA LYS A 217 23.31 15.38 -38.39
C LYS A 217 23.34 16.61 -39.31
N GLN A 218 23.11 17.79 -38.76
CA GLN A 218 23.24 19.09 -39.41
C GLN A 218 24.59 19.68 -39.01
#